data_AF-A0A3M2HMF3-F1
#
_entry.id   AF-A0A3M2HMF3-F1
#
_cell.length_a   1.000
_cell.length_b   1.000
_cell.length_c   1.000
_cell.angle_alpha   90.00
_cell.angle_beta   90.00
_cell.angle_gamma   90.00
#
_symmetry.space_group_name_H-M   'P 1'
#
loop_
_entity.id
_entity.type
_entity.pdbx_description
1 polymer ?
#
loop_
_entity_poly.entity_id
_entity_poly.type
_entity_poly.pdbx_seq_one_letter_code
_entity_poly.pdbx_strand_id
1 'polypeptide(L)'
;MTNSVHILKQARIWIDDTLGLTPEVMRSKVFRIAEDHGAPELIVVDNLQQMRVPGLRGNRIASLKELAKETRAPIIATSHLLRSTERGYGNNSRPVLSDLRDSGAIEDIADGVLLLNRNDADPEMLEVIVTKQKHGPIGSVLLRFLESFSLVDSIQTTDDREQSWSCQRTS
;
A
#
# COMPACT_ATOMS: atom_id res chain seq x y z
N MET A 1 -7.66 28.16 12.11
CA MET A 1 -8.09 26.94 11.38
C MET A 1 -8.16 27.12 9.85
N THR A 2 -7.83 28.29 9.29
CA THR A 2 -7.93 28.58 7.84
C THR A 2 -6.75 28.06 7.01
N ASN A 3 -5.60 27.80 7.64
CA ASN A 3 -4.35 27.51 6.93
C ASN A 3 -4.37 26.10 6.26
N SER A 4 -4.89 25.09 6.95
CA SER A 4 -4.92 23.71 6.43
C SER A 4 -5.83 23.56 5.20
N VAL A 5 -6.96 24.26 5.16
CA VAL A 5 -7.86 24.26 4.00
C VAL A 5 -7.21 24.96 2.80
N HIS A 6 -6.40 25.99 3.04
CA HIS A 6 -5.66 26.67 1.99
C HIS A 6 -4.58 25.76 1.38
N ILE A 7 -3.82 25.04 2.21
CA ILE A 7 -2.81 24.06 1.78
C ILE A 7 -3.45 22.97 0.90
N LEU A 8 -4.59 22.41 1.33
CA LEU A 8 -5.29 21.38 0.56
C LEU A 8 -5.81 21.90 -0.79
N LYS A 9 -6.29 23.14 -0.85
CA LYS A 9 -6.75 23.76 -2.11
C LYS A 9 -5.62 23.98 -3.12
N GLN A 10 -4.39 24.12 -2.65
CA GLN A 10 -3.21 24.30 -3.51
C GLN A 10 -2.54 22.96 -3.85
N ALA A 11 -2.91 21.87 -3.17
CA ALA A 11 -2.36 20.56 -3.43
C ALA A 11 -2.85 20.01 -4.77
N ARG A 12 -1.94 19.45 -5.56
CA ARG A 12 -2.23 18.79 -6.84
C ARG A 12 -2.74 17.37 -6.56
N ILE A 13 -3.93 17.29 -5.98
CA ILE A 13 -4.59 16.04 -5.59
C ILE A 13 -5.92 15.96 -6.32
N TRP A 14 -6.15 14.84 -7.00
CA TRP A 14 -7.42 14.52 -7.65
C TRP A 14 -7.98 13.26 -7.01
N ILE A 15 -9.25 13.32 -6.60
CA ILE A 15 -9.97 12.22 -5.96
C ILE A 15 -11.09 11.81 -6.90
N ASP A 16 -11.19 10.50 -7.16
CA ASP A 16 -12.26 9.91 -7.94
C ASP A 16 -12.96 8.84 -7.10
N ASP A 17 -14.23 9.05 -6.78
CA ASP A 17 -15.07 8.18 -5.94
C ASP A 17 -16.00 7.28 -6.75
N THR A 18 -15.74 7.13 -8.05
CA THR A 18 -16.61 6.34 -8.95
C THR A 18 -16.62 4.87 -8.53
N LEU A 19 -17.82 4.35 -8.24
CA LEU A 19 -18.00 2.95 -7.85
C LEU A 19 -17.75 1.98 -9.02
N GLY A 20 -17.11 0.85 -8.72
CA GLY A 20 -16.94 -0.25 -9.67
C GLY A 20 -16.00 0.09 -10.84
N LEU A 21 -15.04 0.99 -10.61
CA LEU A 21 -14.06 1.42 -11.60
C LEU A 21 -13.27 0.23 -12.15
N THR A 22 -13.28 0.05 -13.47
CA THR A 22 -12.41 -0.93 -14.13
C THR A 22 -11.02 -0.33 -14.34
N PRO A 23 -9.95 -1.14 -14.45
CA PRO A 23 -8.60 -0.64 -14.74
C PRO A 23 -8.53 0.21 -16.02
N GLU A 24 -9.32 -0.13 -17.05
CA GLU A 24 -9.40 0.61 -18.31
C GLU A 24 -10.03 2.00 -18.12
N VAL A 25 -11.12 2.09 -17.36
CA VAL A 25 -11.76 3.38 -17.07
C VAL A 25 -10.83 4.24 -16.21
N MET A 26 -10.16 3.62 -15.21
CA MET A 26 -9.15 4.30 -14.41
C MET A 26 -8.03 4.87 -15.29
N ARG A 27 -7.49 4.06 -16.19
CA ARG A 27 -6.46 4.47 -17.15
C ARG A 27 -6.90 5.70 -17.95
N SER A 28 -8.06 5.67 -18.58
CA SER A 28 -8.58 6.81 -19.35
C SER A 28 -8.71 8.08 -18.51
N LYS A 29 -9.15 7.97 -17.25
CA LYS A 29 -9.24 9.11 -16.33
C LYS A 29 -7.87 9.67 -15.95
N VAL A 30 -6.91 8.80 -15.64
CA VAL A 30 -5.53 9.21 -15.32
C VAL A 30 -4.90 9.96 -16.49
N PHE A 31 -5.06 9.46 -17.72
CA PHE A 31 -4.54 10.15 -18.90
C PHE A 31 -5.21 11.51 -19.14
N ARG A 32 -6.53 11.62 -18.95
CA ARG A 32 -7.23 12.91 -19.05
C ARG A 32 -6.70 13.92 -18.04
N ILE A 33 -6.51 13.51 -16.79
CA ILE A 33 -5.89 14.37 -15.75
C ILE A 33 -4.47 14.76 -16.16
N ALA A 34 -3.70 13.82 -16.73
CA ALA A 34 -2.34 14.07 -17.17
C ALA A 34 -2.25 15.05 -18.36
N GLU A 35 -3.25 15.07 -19.23
CA GLU A 35 -3.36 16.04 -20.33
C GLU A 35 -3.63 17.46 -19.79
N ASP A 36 -4.58 17.60 -18.88
CA ASP A 36 -4.98 18.91 -18.34
C ASP A 36 -3.98 19.47 -17.32
N HIS A 37 -3.29 18.58 -16.60
CA HIS A 37 -2.54 18.93 -15.42
C HIS A 37 -1.13 18.32 -15.35
N GLY A 38 -0.66 17.60 -16.37
CA GLY A 38 0.65 16.94 -16.36
C GLY A 38 0.63 15.58 -15.64
N ALA A 39 1.64 14.76 -15.93
CA ALA A 39 1.71 13.39 -15.44
C ALA A 39 1.65 13.30 -13.90
N PRO A 40 0.90 12.33 -13.34
CA PRO A 40 0.84 12.13 -11.90
C PRO A 40 2.20 11.66 -11.36
N GLU A 41 2.55 12.10 -10.16
CA GLU A 41 3.76 11.64 -9.44
C GLU A 41 3.47 10.41 -8.58
N LEU A 42 2.20 10.17 -8.25
CA LEU A 42 1.73 9.04 -7.47
C LEU A 42 0.28 8.74 -7.84
N ILE A 43 -0.05 7.45 -7.89
CA ILE A 43 -1.42 6.98 -8.05
C ILE A 43 -1.75 6.08 -6.86
N VAL A 44 -2.86 6.37 -6.18
CA VAL A 44 -3.34 5.58 -5.04
C VAL A 44 -4.66 4.91 -5.42
N VAL A 45 -4.78 3.61 -5.13
CA VAL A 45 -5.97 2.81 -5.37
C VAL A 45 -6.48 2.25 -4.05
N ASP A 46 -7.71 2.62 -3.68
CA ASP A 46 -8.40 2.10 -2.50
C ASP A 46 -9.76 1.50 -2.89
N ASN A 47 -9.96 0.18 -2.90
CA ASN A 47 -9.00 -0.93 -2.80
C ASN A 47 -9.05 -1.83 -4.05
N LEU A 48 -8.06 -2.71 -4.23
CA LEU A 48 -7.97 -3.62 -5.38
C LEU A 48 -9.22 -4.50 -5.58
N GLN A 49 -9.96 -4.79 -4.51
CA GLN A 49 -11.15 -5.65 -4.54
C GLN A 49 -12.39 -4.92 -5.08
N GLN A 50 -12.41 -3.59 -5.02
CA GLN A 50 -13.50 -2.77 -5.59
C GLN A 50 -13.37 -2.59 -7.11
N MET A 51 -12.19 -2.84 -7.67
CA MET A 51 -11.99 -2.90 -9.11
C MET A 51 -12.68 -4.14 -9.69
N ARG A 52 -13.76 -3.92 -10.44
CA ARG A 52 -14.51 -4.99 -11.08
C ARG A 52 -14.06 -5.12 -12.53
N VAL A 53 -13.57 -6.31 -12.88
CA VAL A 53 -13.41 -6.71 -14.28
C VAL A 53 -14.41 -7.83 -14.53
N PRO A 54 -15.45 -7.61 -15.35
CA PRO A 54 -16.36 -8.69 -15.73
C PRO A 54 -15.57 -9.85 -16.35
N GLY A 55 -15.72 -11.07 -15.81
CA GLY A 55 -15.23 -12.30 -16.44
C GLY A 55 -13.76 -12.67 -16.24
N LEU A 56 -12.90 -11.81 -15.66
CA LEU A 56 -11.45 -12.10 -15.54
C LEU A 56 -10.91 -11.84 -14.12
N ARG A 57 -10.66 -12.91 -13.37
CA ARG A 57 -9.88 -12.86 -12.12
C ARG A 57 -8.39 -12.74 -12.47
N GLY A 58 -7.64 -11.89 -11.76
CA GLY A 58 -6.18 -11.70 -11.95
C GLY A 58 -5.75 -10.56 -12.89
N ASN A 59 -6.58 -10.17 -13.88
CA ASN A 59 -6.17 -9.17 -14.89
C ASN A 59 -5.85 -7.78 -14.30
N ARG A 60 -6.56 -7.37 -13.24
CA ARG A 60 -6.43 -6.01 -12.68
C ARG A 60 -5.03 -5.63 -12.19
N ILE A 61 -4.27 -6.55 -11.58
CA ILE A 61 -2.93 -6.25 -11.07
C ILE A 61 -1.95 -6.05 -12.23
N ALA A 62 -2.07 -6.86 -13.28
CA ALA A 62 -1.32 -6.69 -14.51
C ALA A 62 -1.66 -5.35 -15.19
N SER A 63 -2.95 -5.02 -15.32
CA SER A 63 -3.38 -3.74 -15.89
C SER A 63 -2.85 -2.53 -15.11
N LEU A 64 -2.81 -2.60 -13.78
CA LEU A 64 -2.21 -1.55 -12.95
C LEU A 64 -0.69 -1.46 -13.17
N LYS A 65 0.01 -2.60 -13.31
CA LYS A 65 1.45 -2.60 -13.61
C LYS A 65 1.74 -1.96 -14.97
N GLU A 66 0.89 -2.20 -15.97
CA GLU A 66 0.98 -1.56 -17.28
C GLU A 66 0.74 -0.05 -17.16
N LEU A 67 -0.32 0.37 -16.46
CA LEU A 67 -0.59 1.79 -16.20
C LEU A 67 0.59 2.49 -15.52
N ALA A 68 1.23 1.85 -14.54
CA ALA A 68 2.42 2.38 -13.87
C ALA A 68 3.58 2.61 -14.85
N LYS A 69 3.82 1.67 -15.78
CA LYS A 69 4.88 1.78 -16.79
C LYS A 69 4.60 2.92 -17.79
N GLU A 70 3.34 3.10 -18.17
CA GLU A 70 2.93 4.09 -19.14
C GLU A 70 2.95 5.51 -18.57
N THR A 71 2.40 5.67 -17.37
CA THR A 71 2.39 6.97 -16.66
C THR A 71 3.74 7.32 -16.07
N ARG A 72 4.63 6.32 -15.89
CA ARG A 72 5.90 6.42 -15.15
C ARG A 72 5.69 6.85 -13.69
N ALA A 73 4.48 6.65 -13.16
CA ALA A 73 4.13 6.96 -11.79
C ALA A 73 4.09 5.67 -10.95
N PRO A 74 4.63 5.65 -9.72
CA PRO A 74 4.39 4.58 -8.78
C PRO A 74 2.90 4.45 -8.46
N ILE A 75 2.43 3.21 -8.34
CA ILE A 75 1.06 2.91 -7.91
C ILE A 75 1.10 2.23 -6.55
N ILE A 76 0.42 2.81 -5.58
CA ILE A 76 0.13 2.18 -4.29
C ILE A 76 -1.31 1.71 -4.31
N ALA A 77 -1.53 0.43 -4.01
CA ALA A 77 -2.87 -0.13 -3.95
C ALA A 77 -3.09 -0.86 -2.63
N THR A 78 -4.22 -0.61 -1.99
CA THR A 78 -4.63 -1.32 -0.77
C THR A 78 -5.29 -2.65 -1.15
N SER A 79 -5.06 -3.67 -0.32
CA SER A 79 -5.67 -4.98 -0.46
C SER A 79 -6.09 -5.48 0.90
N HIS A 80 -7.32 -5.98 1.01
CA HIS A 80 -7.82 -6.61 2.23
C HIS A 80 -7.36 -8.07 2.33
N LEU A 81 -7.17 -8.51 3.58
CA LEU A 81 -6.93 -9.92 3.90
C LEU A 81 -8.18 -10.77 3.67
N LEU A 82 -7.98 -12.08 3.57
CA LEU A 82 -9.05 -13.07 3.52
C LEU A 82 -9.72 -13.20 4.89
N ARG A 83 -11.07 -13.23 4.92
CA ARG A 83 -11.87 -13.44 6.16
C ARG A 83 -11.59 -14.76 6.88
N SER A 84 -11.04 -15.75 6.18
CA SER A 84 -10.62 -17.03 6.78
C SER A 84 -9.41 -16.83 7.69
N THR A 85 -8.50 -15.94 7.29
CA THR A 85 -7.29 -15.66 8.06
C THR A 85 -7.59 -14.77 9.25
N GLU A 86 -8.49 -13.79 9.12
CA GLU A 86 -8.99 -12.96 10.25
C GLU A 86 -9.47 -13.78 11.45
N ARG A 87 -10.02 -14.98 11.21
CA ARG A 87 -10.48 -15.90 12.27
C ARG A 87 -9.39 -16.78 12.86
N GLY A 88 -8.27 -16.93 12.16
CA GLY A 88 -7.11 -17.75 12.58
C GLY A 88 -6.04 -16.96 13.33
N TYR A 89 -6.06 -15.63 13.25
CA TYR A 89 -5.19 -14.80 14.08
C TYR A 89 -5.70 -14.81 15.54
N GLY A 90 -5.16 -15.70 16.36
CA GLY A 90 -5.12 -15.46 17.82
C GLY A 90 -4.21 -14.26 18.14
N ASN A 91 -4.15 -13.85 19.41
CA ASN A 91 -3.49 -12.64 19.98
C ASN A 91 -2.05 -12.30 19.55
N ASN A 92 -1.41 -13.06 18.66
CA ASN A 92 -0.03 -12.83 18.26
C ASN A 92 0.34 -13.33 16.86
N SER A 93 -0.65 -13.61 16.00
CA SER A 93 -0.35 -14.11 14.66
C SER A 93 -0.08 -12.95 13.71
N ARG A 94 0.95 -13.11 12.89
CA ARG A 94 1.51 -12.07 12.03
C ARG A 94 1.07 -12.31 10.60
N PRO A 95 0.59 -11.29 9.87
CA PRO A 95 0.09 -11.51 8.53
C PRO A 95 1.18 -11.95 7.57
N VAL A 96 0.82 -12.86 6.67
CA VAL A 96 1.69 -13.39 5.61
C VAL A 96 1.07 -13.15 4.24
N LEU A 97 1.91 -13.24 3.20
CA LEU A 97 1.51 -12.90 1.83
C LEU A 97 0.32 -13.75 1.33
N SER A 98 0.24 -15.02 1.74
CA SER A 98 -0.87 -15.93 1.40
C SER A 98 -2.23 -15.48 1.94
N ASP A 99 -2.26 -14.57 2.90
CA ASP A 99 -3.48 -14.05 3.50
C ASP A 99 -4.17 -13.00 2.63
N LEU A 100 -3.47 -12.47 1.61
CA LEU A 100 -4.05 -11.55 0.64
C LEU A 100 -5.00 -12.25 -0.32
N ARG A 101 -6.08 -11.56 -0.68
CA ARG A 101 -6.88 -11.96 -1.84
C ARG A 101 -6.06 -11.77 -3.12
N ASP A 102 -6.07 -12.78 -4.00
CA ASP A 102 -5.26 -12.81 -5.23
C ASP A 102 -3.74 -12.79 -4.95
N SER A 103 -3.32 -13.31 -3.79
CA SER A 103 -1.92 -13.36 -3.33
C SER A 103 -0.92 -13.79 -4.40
N GLY A 104 -1.21 -14.83 -5.18
CA GLY A 104 -0.30 -15.29 -6.26
C GLY A 104 -0.03 -14.21 -7.33
N ALA A 105 -1.06 -13.54 -7.83
CA ALA A 105 -0.87 -12.47 -8.83
C ALA A 105 -0.16 -11.24 -8.24
N ILE A 106 -0.41 -10.93 -6.96
CA ILE A 106 0.30 -9.86 -6.24
C ILE A 106 1.77 -10.25 -6.06
N GLU A 107 2.03 -11.49 -5.64
CA GLU A 107 3.35 -12.07 -5.44
C GLU A 107 4.17 -12.13 -6.72
N ASP A 108 3.56 -12.29 -7.88
CA ASP A 108 4.30 -12.31 -9.15
C ASP A 108 4.59 -10.88 -9.64
N ILE A 109 3.59 -9.99 -9.59
CA ILE A 109 3.61 -8.74 -10.37
C ILE A 109 4.07 -7.52 -9.55
N ALA A 110 3.75 -7.46 -8.25
CA ALA A 110 4.07 -6.30 -7.42
C ALA A 110 5.59 -6.11 -7.27
N ASP A 111 6.08 -4.87 -7.23
CA ASP A 111 7.51 -4.65 -6.91
C ASP A 111 7.80 -4.78 -5.42
N GLY A 112 6.82 -4.44 -4.57
CA GLY A 112 6.89 -4.63 -3.13
C GLY A 112 5.53 -4.89 -2.52
N VAL A 113 5.52 -5.54 -1.35
CA VAL A 113 4.32 -5.80 -0.57
C VAL A 113 4.59 -5.47 0.88
N LEU A 114 3.71 -4.63 1.44
CA LEU A 114 3.71 -4.25 2.84
C LEU A 114 2.48 -4.86 3.51
N LEU A 115 2.68 -5.57 4.62
CA LEU A 115 1.60 -6.01 5.49
C LEU A 115 1.65 -5.19 6.77
N LEU A 116 0.47 -4.82 7.27
CA LEU A 116 0.31 -4.01 8.47
C LEU A 116 -0.20 -4.91 9.59
N ASN A 117 0.46 -4.86 10.73
CA ASN A 117 0.11 -5.65 11.91
C ASN A 117 0.03 -4.73 13.13
N ARG A 118 -1.15 -4.59 13.73
CA ARG A 118 -1.30 -3.90 15.02
C ARG A 118 -1.12 -4.91 16.14
N ASN A 119 -0.32 -4.55 17.13
CA ASN A 119 -0.14 -5.39 18.30
C ASN A 119 -1.38 -5.28 19.20
N ASP A 120 -2.02 -6.42 19.53
CA ASP A 120 -3.17 -6.44 20.44
C ASP A 120 -2.80 -6.01 21.87
N ALA A 121 -1.55 -6.27 22.28
CA ALA A 121 -1.06 -5.91 23.61
C ALA A 121 -0.63 -4.44 23.71
N ASP A 122 -0.24 -3.83 22.60
CA ASP A 122 0.13 -2.42 22.52
C ASP A 122 -0.53 -1.77 21.29
N PRO A 123 -1.75 -1.22 21.45
CA PRO A 123 -2.50 -0.63 20.35
C PRO A 123 -1.79 0.55 19.68
N GLU A 124 -0.87 1.22 20.37
CA GLU A 124 -0.09 2.32 19.79
C GLU A 124 1.04 1.82 18.89
N MET A 125 1.30 0.52 18.85
CA MET A 125 2.37 -0.06 18.03
C MET A 125 1.81 -0.64 16.73
N LEU A 126 2.35 -0.13 15.62
CA LEU A 126 2.10 -0.63 14.28
C LEU A 126 3.38 -1.23 13.72
N GLU A 127 3.36 -2.52 13.44
CA GLU A 127 4.41 -3.20 12.71
C GLU A 127 4.11 -3.15 11.20
N VAL A 128 5.03 -2.56 10.44
CA VAL A 128 5.03 -2.58 8.98
C VAL A 128 6.00 -3.65 8.51
N ILE A 129 5.48 -4.64 7.81
CA ILE A 129 6.20 -5.83 7.39
C ILE A 129 6.41 -5.77 5.87
N VAL A 130 7.65 -5.60 5.45
CA VAL A 130 8.06 -5.72 4.05
C VAL A 130 8.21 -7.21 3.72
N THR A 131 7.15 -7.83 3.21
CA THR A 131 7.16 -9.27 2.87
C THR A 131 7.75 -9.55 1.50
N LYS A 132 7.68 -8.56 0.60
CA LYS A 132 8.30 -8.62 -0.72
C LYS A 132 8.95 -7.29 -1.06
N GLN A 133 10.13 -7.34 -1.64
CA GLN A 133 10.83 -6.20 -2.22
C GLN A 133 11.72 -6.69 -3.37
N LYS A 134 11.43 -6.27 -4.61
CA LYS A 134 12.13 -6.75 -5.81
C LYS A 134 13.58 -6.28 -5.87
N HIS A 135 13.88 -5.10 -5.32
CA HIS A 135 15.18 -4.43 -5.46
C HIS A 135 15.80 -4.03 -4.12
N GLY A 136 15.58 -4.81 -3.06
CA GLY A 136 16.02 -4.42 -1.72
C GLY A 136 15.69 -5.44 -0.65
N PRO A 137 16.07 -5.16 0.61
CA PRO A 137 15.85 -6.07 1.71
C PRO A 137 14.37 -6.16 2.09
N ILE A 138 13.99 -7.33 2.57
CA ILE A 138 12.75 -7.56 3.31
C ILE A 138 13.02 -7.39 4.81
N GLY A 139 11.98 -7.16 5.60
CA GLY A 139 12.13 -6.91 7.03
C GLY A 139 10.91 -6.24 7.63
N SER A 140 11.07 -5.73 8.84
CA SER A 140 9.96 -5.18 9.63
C SER A 140 10.42 -3.91 10.30
N VAL A 141 9.53 -2.92 10.32
CA VAL A 141 9.76 -1.64 10.98
C VAL A 141 8.61 -1.39 11.94
N LEU A 142 8.93 -1.02 13.17
CA LEU A 142 7.95 -0.62 14.16
C LEU A 142 7.73 0.89 14.06
N LEU A 143 6.46 1.27 13.96
CA LEU A 143 5.99 2.64 13.92
C LEU A 143 4.98 2.86 15.06
N ARG A 144 4.77 4.12 15.42
CA ARG A 144 3.74 4.51 16.38
C ARG A 144 2.46 4.82 15.62
N PHE A 145 1.33 4.31 16.09
CA PHE A 145 0.00 4.61 15.60
C PHE A 145 -0.78 5.41 16.63
N LEU A 146 -1.09 6.65 16.30
CA LEU A 146 -1.88 7.56 17.11
C LEU A 146 -3.36 7.42 16.71
N GLU A 147 -4.08 6.55 17.41
CA GLU A 147 -5.46 6.19 17.09
C GLU A 147 -6.41 7.39 17.07
N SER A 148 -6.20 8.39 17.93
CA SER A 148 -7.04 9.60 17.99
C SER A 148 -7.04 10.42 16.71
N PHE A 149 -6.02 10.27 15.86
CA PHE A 149 -5.86 11.04 14.62
C PHE A 149 -5.70 10.15 13.38
N SER A 150 -5.78 8.82 13.55
CA SER A 150 -5.40 7.84 12.51
C SER A 150 -4.03 8.16 11.88
N LEU A 151 -3.09 8.65 12.69
CA LEU A 151 -1.77 9.10 12.23
C LEU A 151 -0.71 8.04 12.57
N VAL A 152 0.20 7.80 11.62
CA VAL A 152 1.39 6.99 11.86
C VAL A 152 2.58 7.91 12.03
N ASP A 153 3.35 7.72 13.09
CA ASP A 153 4.54 8.49 13.40
C ASP A 153 5.78 7.58 13.54
N SER A 154 6.94 8.14 13.26
CA SER A 154 8.22 7.48 13.49
C SER A 154 8.45 7.29 14.98
N ILE A 155 8.93 6.12 15.38
CA ILE A 155 9.46 5.94 16.73
C ILE A 155 10.86 6.56 16.73
N GLN A 156 11.00 7.73 17.36
CA GLN A 156 12.31 8.33 17.63
C GLN A 156 13.02 7.41 18.63
N THR A 157 13.97 6.60 18.16
CA THR A 157 14.86 5.85 19.05
C THR A 157 15.83 6.85 19.67
N THR A 158 15.49 7.42 20.82
CA THR A 158 16.49 8.06 21.68
C THR A 158 17.38 6.95 22.23
N ASP A 159 18.64 6.92 21.77
CA ASP A 159 19.86 6.39 22.41
C ASP A 159 20.65 5.35 21.59
N ASP A 160 21.82 5.79 21.11
CA ASP A 160 23.11 5.08 20.94
C ASP A 160 23.11 3.54 20.84
N ARG A 161 22.46 3.00 19.81
CA ARG A 161 22.79 1.67 19.26
C ARG A 161 22.83 1.70 17.74
N GLU A 162 23.95 2.19 17.22
CA GLU A 162 24.57 1.51 16.08
C GLU A 162 24.80 0.04 16.46
N GLN A 163 23.80 -0.82 16.30
CA GLN A 163 23.99 -2.26 16.31
C GLN A 163 23.33 -2.88 15.07
N SER A 164 24.20 -3.15 14.11
CA SER A 164 24.15 -4.27 13.17
C SER A 164 22.90 -4.38 12.29
N TRP A 165 22.81 -3.51 11.30
CA TRP A 165 22.37 -3.96 9.97
C TRP A 165 23.52 -4.73 9.30
N SER A 166 23.90 -5.88 9.84
CA SER A 166 24.77 -6.80 9.11
C SER A 166 23.88 -7.58 8.15
N CYS A 167 23.79 -7.09 6.92
CA CYS A 167 23.38 -7.88 5.77
C CYS A 167 24.25 -9.14 5.75
N GLN A 168 23.74 -10.24 6.31
CA GLN A 168 24.36 -11.55 6.16
C GLN A 168 24.13 -11.96 4.71
N ARG A 169 25.11 -11.63 3.85
CA ARG A 169 25.29 -12.24 2.55
C ARG A 169 25.42 -13.75 2.78
N THR A 170 24.34 -14.48 2.54
CA THR A 170 24.47 -15.92 2.28
C THR A 170 25.24 -16.06 0.96
N SER A 171 26.38 -16.75 1.09
CA SER A 171 27.33 -17.16 0.05
C SER A 171 26.70 -17.90 -1.11
#